data_AF-A0A8S2LFQ0-F1
#
_entry.id   AF-A0A8S2LFQ0-F1
#
_cell.length_a   1.000
_cell.length_b   1.000
_cell.length_c   1.000
_cell.angle_alpha   90.00
_cell.angle_beta   90.00
_cell.angle_gamma   90.00
#
_symmetry.space_group_name_H-M   'P 1'
#
loop_
_entity.id
_entity.type
_entity.pdbx_description
1 polymer ?
#
loop_
_entity_poly.entity_id
_entity_poly.type
_entity_poly.pdbx_seq_one_letter_code
_entity_poly.pdbx_strand_id
1 'polypeptide(L)'
;CILGAIQHLACNCMGTLLCSISSGDRSLKIFDIISFDMITMVKLDYQPLACSWIHGPQDPLSTLAISDMTSPLIYLYDGKNLNVKEPLHVQSKLGTFYFIS
;
A
#
# COMPACT_ATOMS: atom_id res chain seq x y z
N CYS A 1 3.69 -18.93 2.79
CA CYS A 1 3.43 -18.72 4.23
C CYS A 1 3.83 -17.30 4.60
N ILE A 2 2.97 -16.58 5.32
CA ILE A 2 3.22 -15.20 5.76
C ILE A 2 4.29 -15.28 6.85
N LEU A 3 5.47 -14.71 6.60
CA LEU A 3 6.57 -14.66 7.56
C LEU A 3 6.38 -13.43 8.45
N GLY A 4 5.50 -13.50 9.45
CA GLY A 4 5.25 -12.40 10.39
C GLY A 4 3.77 -12.11 10.58
N ALA A 5 3.44 -11.40 11.68
CA ALA A 5 2.09 -10.95 11.95
C ALA A 5 1.66 -9.88 10.94
N ILE A 6 0.41 -9.97 10.48
CA ILE A 6 -0.19 -8.93 9.64
C ILE A 6 -0.41 -7.69 10.50
N GLN A 7 0.17 -6.57 10.09
CA GLN A 7 0.05 -5.28 10.80
C GLN A 7 -1.24 -4.55 10.41
N HIS A 8 -1.59 -4.54 9.12
CA HIS A 8 -2.79 -3.91 8.60
C HIS A 8 -3.21 -4.53 7.26
N LEU A 9 -4.50 -4.43 6.95
CA LEU A 9 -5.12 -4.87 5.70
C LEU A 9 -5.99 -3.76 5.14
N ALA A 10 -6.00 -3.58 3.82
CA ALA A 10 -6.90 -2.66 3.14
C ALA A 10 -7.33 -3.23 1.79
N CYS A 11 -8.63 -3.20 1.50
CA CYS A 11 -9.16 -3.49 0.18
C CYS A 11 -9.33 -2.21 -0.63
N ASN A 12 -9.13 -2.29 -1.94
CA ASN A 12 -9.38 -1.15 -2.82
C ASN A 12 -10.89 -0.91 -2.98
N CYS A 13 -11.26 0.27 -3.50
CA CYS A 13 -12.68 0.67 -3.65
C CYS A 13 -13.50 -0.29 -4.54
N MET A 14 -12.84 -1.02 -5.44
CA MET A 14 -13.46 -1.99 -6.34
C MET A 14 -13.54 -3.41 -5.76
N GLY A 15 -12.92 -3.68 -4.60
CA GLY A 15 -12.87 -5.01 -4.00
C GLY A 15 -12.10 -6.05 -4.84
N THR A 16 -11.23 -5.61 -5.75
CA THR A 16 -10.43 -6.48 -6.62
C THR A 16 -9.03 -6.73 -6.08
N LEU A 17 -8.48 -5.79 -5.30
CA LEU A 17 -7.14 -5.87 -4.74
C LEU A 17 -7.19 -5.75 -3.22
N LEU A 18 -6.41 -6.60 -2.55
CA LEU A 18 -6.15 -6.55 -1.12
C LEU A 18 -4.68 -6.24 -0.88
N CYS A 19 -4.40 -5.22 -0.09
CA CYS A 19 -3.06 -4.95 0.44
C CYS A 19 -2.95 -5.52 1.84
N SER A 20 -1.84 -6.21 2.12
CA SER A 20 -1.40 -6.52 3.48
C SER A 20 -0.02 -5.93 3.73
N ILE A 21 0.20 -5.42 4.93
CA ILE A 21 1.52 -5.01 5.39
C ILE A 21 1.93 -5.80 6.63
N SER A 22 3.21 -6.05 6.77
CA SER A 22 3.78 -6.67 7.97
C SER A 22 5.00 -5.87 8.42
N SER A 23 4.92 -5.45 9.67
CA SER A 23 5.93 -4.62 10.33
C SER A 23 7.18 -5.44 10.66
N GLY A 24 7.00 -6.72 11.04
CA GLY A 24 8.10 -7.61 11.46
C GLY A 24 9.05 -8.02 10.32
N ASP A 25 8.54 -8.27 9.13
CA ASP A 25 9.35 -8.60 7.94
C ASP A 25 9.57 -7.42 6.98
N ARG A 26 9.04 -6.23 7.34
CA ARG A 26 9.02 -5.02 6.51
C ARG A 26 8.53 -5.32 5.10
N SER A 27 7.36 -5.93 4.99
CA SER A 27 6.80 -6.31 3.70
C SER A 27 5.45 -5.68 3.43
N LEU A 28 5.22 -5.44 2.14
CA LEU A 28 3.93 -5.21 1.55
C LEU A 28 3.63 -6.38 0.60
N LYS A 29 2.38 -6.84 0.62
CA LYS A 29 1.89 -7.88 -0.30
C LYS A 29 0.56 -7.43 -0.89
N ILE A 30 0.43 -7.52 -2.21
CA ILE A 30 -0.83 -7.29 -2.91
C ILE A 30 -1.37 -8.63 -3.38
N PHE A 31 -2.65 -8.85 -3.13
CA PHE A 31 -3.39 -10.01 -3.56
C PHE A 31 -4.50 -9.57 -4.51
N ASP A 32 -4.66 -10.32 -5.59
CA ASP A 32 -5.86 -10.27 -6.40
C ASP A 32 -6.91 -11.18 -5.74
N ILE A 33 -8.02 -10.56 -5.33
CA ILE A 33 -9.09 -11.23 -4.58
C ILE A 33 -9.83 -12.22 -5.49
N ILE A 34 -9.95 -11.93 -6.79
CA ILE A 34 -10.74 -12.73 -7.72
C ILE A 34 -10.01 -14.02 -8.08
N SER A 35 -8.71 -13.90 -8.35
CA SER A 35 -7.86 -15.05 -8.69
C SER A 35 -7.32 -15.80 -7.48
N PHE A 36 -7.46 -15.26 -6.26
CA PHE A 36 -6.88 -15.78 -5.02
C PHE A 36 -5.35 -15.87 -5.04
N ASP A 37 -4.70 -15.06 -5.89
CA ASP A 37 -3.26 -15.07 -6.07
C ASP A 37 -2.59 -13.85 -5.42
N MET A 38 -1.37 -14.07 -4.90
CA MET A 38 -0.47 -12.99 -4.51
C MET A 38 0.23 -12.48 -5.77
N ILE A 39 -0.17 -11.31 -6.25
CA ILE A 39 0.41 -10.73 -7.48
C ILE A 39 1.82 -10.18 -7.25
N THR A 40 2.05 -9.54 -6.11
CA THR A 40 3.30 -8.85 -5.83
C THR A 40 3.60 -8.88 -4.33
N MET A 41 4.85 -9.16 -3.98
CA MET A 41 5.39 -8.99 -2.64
C MET A 41 6.63 -8.12 -2.72
N VAL A 42 6.68 -7.07 -1.90
CA VAL A 42 7.83 -6.17 -1.86
C VAL A 42 8.32 -5.95 -0.45
N LYS A 43 9.64 -5.88 -0.31
CA LYS A 43 10.32 -5.55 0.94
C LYS A 43 10.54 -4.04 0.99
N LEU A 44 10.09 -3.43 2.07
CA LEU A 44 10.21 -2.00 2.36
C LEU A 44 11.50 -1.73 3.13
N ASP A 45 12.08 -0.55 2.90
CA ASP A 45 13.25 -0.07 3.63
C ASP A 45 12.89 0.60 4.97
N TYR A 46 11.60 0.73 5.27
CA TYR A 46 11.03 1.26 6.50
C TYR A 46 10.04 0.27 7.13
N GLN A 47 9.58 0.58 8.34
CA GLN A 47 8.63 -0.26 9.07
C GLN A 47 7.20 0.25 8.84
N PRO A 48 6.36 -0.46 8.07
CA PRO A 48 5.02 0.01 7.76
C PRO A 48 4.10 -0.08 8.98
N LEU A 49 3.25 0.93 9.19
CA LEU A 49 2.28 1.00 10.28
C LEU A 49 0.83 0.80 9.79
N ALA A 50 0.41 1.54 8.77
CA ALA A 50 -0.92 1.46 8.19
C ALA A 50 -0.85 1.55 6.67
N CYS A 51 -1.84 0.97 5.99
CA CYS A 51 -1.99 1.08 4.54
C CYS A 51 -3.43 1.46 4.17
N SER A 52 -3.62 2.24 3.11
CA SER A 52 -4.93 2.60 2.59
C SER A 52 -4.90 2.86 1.08
N TRP A 53 -5.93 2.41 0.38
CA TRP A 53 -6.13 2.75 -1.02
C TRP A 53 -6.71 4.17 -1.12
N ILE A 54 -6.14 4.98 -2.00
CA ILE A 54 -6.49 6.40 -2.17
C ILE A 54 -6.74 6.69 -3.65
N HIS A 55 -7.78 6.04 -4.19
CA HIS A 55 -8.21 6.24 -5.57
C HIS A 55 -9.71 6.00 -5.71
N GLY A 56 -10.32 6.67 -6.68
CA GLY A 56 -11.70 6.46 -7.11
C GLY A 56 -11.86 5.24 -8.03
N PRO A 57 -13.11 4.80 -8.27
CA PRO A 57 -13.42 3.69 -9.19
C PRO A 57 -12.98 3.92 -10.64
N GLN A 58 -12.88 5.17 -11.07
CA GLN A 58 -12.54 5.56 -12.44
C GLN A 58 -11.08 6.00 -12.60
N ASP A 59 -10.30 6.01 -11.50
CA ASP A 59 -8.93 6.44 -11.55
C ASP A 59 -8.07 5.42 -12.30
N PRO A 60 -7.19 5.86 -13.21
CA PRO A 60 -6.31 4.97 -13.95
C PRO A 60 -5.28 4.30 -13.05
N LEU A 61 -4.91 4.96 -11.95
CA LEU A 61 -3.93 4.48 -10.97
C LEU A 61 -4.63 3.97 -9.71
N SER A 62 -4.30 2.75 -9.30
CA SER A 62 -4.74 2.22 -8.01
C SER A 62 -3.76 2.67 -6.93
N THR A 63 -3.81 3.96 -6.60
CA THR A 63 -2.85 4.57 -5.66
C THR A 63 -3.01 3.98 -4.26
N LEU A 64 -1.89 3.56 -3.68
CA LEU A 64 -1.81 2.96 -2.35
C LEU A 64 -0.89 3.79 -1.46
N ALA A 65 -1.40 4.25 -0.32
CA ALA A 65 -0.67 4.97 0.70
C ALA A 65 -0.22 4.03 1.83
N ILE A 66 1.02 4.17 2.28
CA ILE A 66 1.58 3.44 3.43
C ILE A 66 2.27 4.42 4.36
N SER A 67 1.93 4.39 5.65
CA SER A 67 2.62 5.18 6.66
C SER A 67 3.80 4.43 7.27
N ASP A 68 4.88 5.13 7.54
CA ASP A 68 5.97 4.63 8.38
C ASP A 68 5.56 4.65 9.86
N MET A 69 6.04 3.68 10.63
CA MET A 69 5.85 3.59 12.06
C MET A 69 6.79 4.53 12.84
N THR A 70 7.97 4.77 12.28
CA THR A 70 9.06 5.50 12.97
C THR A 70 9.21 6.95 12.53
N SER A 71 8.52 7.35 11.46
CA SER A 71 8.55 8.70 10.92
C SER A 71 7.15 9.18 10.50
N PRO A 72 6.92 10.49 10.36
CA PRO A 72 5.63 11.01 9.89
C PRO A 72 5.45 10.86 8.36
N LEU A 73 6.26 10.05 7.70
CA LEU A 73 6.25 9.91 6.25
C LEU A 73 5.15 8.95 5.79
N ILE A 74 4.51 9.32 4.69
CA ILE A 74 3.55 8.52 3.94
C ILE A 74 4.11 8.32 2.55
N TYR A 75 4.24 7.06 2.15
CA TYR A 75 4.74 6.64 0.85
C TYR A 75 3.57 6.27 -0.05
N LEU A 76 3.54 6.79 -1.27
CA LEU A 76 2.52 6.50 -2.28
C LEU A 76 3.09 5.57 -3.33
N TYR A 77 2.36 4.50 -3.64
CA TYR A 77 2.73 3.49 -4.64
C TYR A 77 1.60 3.29 -5.65
N ASP A 78 1.94 2.87 -6.86
CA ASP A 78 0.98 2.25 -7.77
C ASP A 78 0.76 0.80 -7.33
N GLY A 79 -0.46 0.48 -6.90
CA GLY A 79 -0.84 -0.86 -6.45
C GLY A 79 -0.70 -1.96 -7.52
N LYS A 80 -0.76 -1.60 -8.81
CA LYS A 80 -0.61 -2.55 -9.92
C LYS A 80 0.84 -2.69 -10.37
N ASN A 81 1.56 -1.58 -10.45
CA ASN A 81 2.96 -1.52 -10.89
C ASN A 81 3.90 -1.22 -9.72
N LEU A 82 3.81 -2.03 -8.66
CA LEU A 82 4.52 -1.77 -7.43
C LEU A 82 6.04 -1.96 -7.59
N ASN A 83 6.76 -0.84 -7.68
CA ASN A 83 8.21 -0.79 -7.65
C ASN A 83 8.65 0.01 -6.41
N VAL A 84 9.19 -0.68 -5.39
CA VAL A 84 9.50 -0.04 -4.11
C VAL A 84 10.72 0.89 -4.16
N LYS A 85 11.60 0.75 -5.15
CA LYS A 85 12.77 1.64 -5.27
C LYS A 85 12.37 3.10 -5.52
N GLU A 86 11.19 3.33 -6.09
CA GLU A 86 10.71 4.65 -6.48
C GLU A 86 9.23 4.78 -6.12
N PRO A 87 8.90 5.10 -4.84
CA PRO A 87 7.54 5.51 -4.51
C PRO A 87 7.15 6.69 -5.42
N LEU A 88 5.91 6.68 -5.91
CA LEU A 88 5.37 7.76 -6.75
C LEU A 88 5.56 9.12 -6.07
N HIS A 89 5.40 9.14 -4.75
CA HIS A 89 5.54 10.34 -3.95
C HIS A 89 5.73 10.00 -2.46
N VAL A 90 6.41 10.89 -1.72
CA VAL A 90 6.61 10.78 -0.27
C VAL A 90 6.15 12.08 0.37
N GLN A 91 5.23 12.00 1.34
CA GLN A 91 4.65 13.17 2.02
C GLN A 91 4.87 13.13 3.52
N SER A 92 4.98 14.30 4.14
CA SER A 92 5.11 14.47 5.61
C SER A 92 3.92 15.18 6.26
N LYS A 93 2.93 15.65 5.48
CA LYS A 93 1.70 16.31 5.96
C LYS A 93 0.47 15.81 5.20
N LEU A 94 -0.62 15.56 5.93
CA LEU A 94 -1.90 15.05 5.43
C LEU A 94 -2.72 16.05 4.58
N GLY A 95 -2.17 17.24 4.27
CA GLY A 95 -2.92 18.41 3.79
C GLY A 95 -3.48 18.36 2.36
N THR A 96 -3.20 17.32 1.57
CA THR A 96 -3.47 17.36 0.11
C THR A 96 -4.27 16.16 -0.41
N PHE A 97 -4.61 15.17 0.41
CA PHE A 97 -5.29 13.95 -0.07
C PHE A 97 -6.72 14.18 -0.59
N TYR A 98 -7.38 15.28 -0.22
CA TYR A 98 -8.76 15.59 -0.65
C TYR A 98 -8.88 16.15 -2.08
N PHE A 99 -7.78 16.49 -2.76
CA PHE A 99 -7.84 17.14 -4.08
C PHE A 99 -7.56 16.22 -5.27
N ILE A 100 -7.41 14.91 -5.04
CA ILE A 100 -7.12 13.91 -6.09
C ILE A 100 -8.10 12.73 -6.07
N SER A 101 -9.28 12.88 -5.45
CA SER A 101 -10.39 11.91 -5.46
C SER A 101 -11.64 12.53 -6.06
#